data_AF-A0A4R5BZ19-F1
#
_entry.id   AF-A0A4R5BZ19-F1
#
_cell.length_a   1.000
_cell.length_b   1.000
_cell.length_c   1.000
_cell.angle_alpha   90.00
_cell.angle_beta   90.00
_cell.angle_gamma   90.00
#
_symmetry.space_group_name_H-M   'P 1'
#
loop_
_entity.id
_entity.type
_entity.pdbx_description
1 polymer ?
#
loop_
_entity_poly.entity_id
_entity_poly.type
_entity_poly.pdbx_seq_one_letter_code
_entity_poly.pdbx_strand_id
1 'polypeptide(L)'
;MNGLIRTSGKALVALSTGGLLGFTALTGTGTAEDRPPAAATPPAATTPSAGPRTYGKGATAEQALKAEIARRGPGAAAAPLVCYRAHVATKGWQESVCHGEPTGTIGRGLAIEAVNVAVTGVGRFCAKAHIRDLDWQEKRCSNGQGSVYVGTEGQNRPMEAFYLELTDNWADTVWGQAHVQDYDWMPVREAPNNITIGMTGAGKRLEAIRLAVYR
;
A
#
# COMPACT_ATOMS: atom_id res chain seq x y z
N MET A 1 29.58 -36.44 29.36
CA MET A 1 29.91 -36.21 30.79
C MET A 1 29.13 -35.00 31.27
N ASN A 2 28.30 -35.19 32.29
CA ASN A 2 27.70 -34.23 33.25
C ASN A 2 26.85 -33.09 32.66
N GLY A 3 25.53 -32.99 32.83
CA GLY A 3 24.64 -33.59 33.83
C GLY A 3 24.63 -32.77 35.13
N LEU A 4 23.66 -31.87 35.29
CA LEU A 4 23.30 -31.27 36.59
C LEU A 4 21.79 -31.08 36.68
N ILE A 5 21.17 -32.01 37.41
CA ILE A 5 19.84 -31.94 38.03
C ILE A 5 20.02 -31.36 39.43
N ARG A 6 19.05 -30.57 39.91
CA ARG A 6 18.57 -30.48 41.32
C ARG A 6 17.22 -29.72 41.28
N THR A 7 16.07 -30.40 41.46
CA THR A 7 15.29 -30.58 42.73
C THR A 7 14.88 -29.25 43.39
N SER A 8 13.72 -28.99 43.98
CA SER A 8 12.37 -29.59 44.12
C SER A 8 11.66 -28.69 45.15
N GLY A 9 10.37 -28.36 44.98
CA GLY A 9 9.62 -27.68 46.04
C GLY A 9 8.10 -27.78 45.82
N LYS A 10 7.44 -28.56 46.67
CA LYS A 10 5.98 -28.82 46.68
C LYS A 10 5.26 -27.92 47.71
N ALA A 11 3.94 -27.86 47.52
CA ALA A 11 2.86 -27.44 48.44
C ALA A 11 2.52 -25.94 48.43
N LEU A 12 1.27 -25.47 48.52
CA LEU A 12 0.07 -26.04 49.14
C LEU A 12 -1.20 -25.80 48.30
N VAL A 13 -2.14 -26.74 48.47
CA VAL A 13 -3.57 -26.65 48.15
C VAL A 13 -4.26 -25.72 49.15
N ALA A 14 -5.08 -24.79 48.68
CA ALA A 14 -6.11 -24.15 49.47
C ALA A 14 -7.46 -24.36 48.76
N LEU A 15 -8.30 -25.18 49.38
CA LEU A 15 -9.72 -25.30 49.07
C LEU A 15 -10.45 -24.11 49.72
N SER A 16 -11.21 -23.36 48.93
CA SER A 16 -12.31 -22.54 49.44
C SER A 16 -13.58 -22.91 48.70
N THR A 17 -14.50 -23.51 49.46
CA THR A 17 -15.86 -23.90 49.10
C THR A 17 -16.77 -22.69 48.90
N GLY A 18 -17.65 -22.79 47.91
CA GLY A 18 -19.07 -22.43 48.07
C GLY A 18 -19.49 -21.03 47.61
N GLY A 19 -20.24 -20.99 46.51
CA GLY A 19 -20.96 -19.80 46.05
C GLY A 19 -21.63 -20.01 44.69
N LEU A 20 -22.64 -20.89 44.62
CA LEU A 20 -23.61 -20.90 43.52
C LEU A 20 -24.49 -19.65 43.65
N LEU A 21 -24.75 -18.97 42.52
CA LEU A 21 -26.05 -18.45 42.06
C LEU A 21 -25.81 -17.41 40.94
N GLY A 22 -26.41 -17.63 39.77
CA GLY A 22 -26.54 -16.59 38.73
C GLY A 22 -26.29 -17.08 37.31
N PHE A 23 -27.18 -17.91 36.77
CA PHE A 23 -27.34 -17.98 35.32
C PHE A 23 -27.98 -16.66 34.86
N THR A 24 -27.21 -15.80 34.22
CA THR A 24 -27.72 -14.82 33.27
C THR A 24 -27.20 -15.18 31.89
N ALA A 25 -28.12 -15.61 31.04
CA ALA A 25 -27.90 -15.73 29.62
C ALA A 25 -27.47 -14.37 29.06
N LEU A 26 -26.23 -14.25 28.58
CA LEU A 26 -25.89 -13.22 27.60
C LEU A 26 -26.29 -13.73 26.22
N THR A 27 -27.46 -13.29 25.78
CA THR A 27 -27.81 -13.23 24.37
C THR A 27 -26.82 -12.31 23.65
N GLY A 28 -26.26 -12.84 22.57
CA GLY A 28 -25.45 -12.22 21.51
C GLY A 28 -25.13 -10.73 21.55
N THR A 29 -23.86 -10.45 21.29
CA THR A 29 -23.49 -9.61 20.14
C THR A 29 -22.31 -10.30 19.47
N GLY A 30 -22.49 -10.73 18.22
CA GLY A 30 -21.37 -11.14 17.38
C GLY A 30 -20.28 -10.08 17.44
N THR A 31 -19.04 -10.51 17.56
CA THR A 31 -17.89 -9.64 17.37
C THR A 31 -18.08 -8.96 16.04
N ALA A 32 -18.40 -7.67 16.06
CA ALA A 32 -18.28 -6.82 14.90
C ALA A 32 -16.86 -7.04 14.40
N GLU A 33 -16.76 -7.69 13.24
CA GLU A 33 -15.50 -7.82 12.52
C GLU A 33 -14.89 -6.42 12.47
N ASP A 34 -13.69 -6.31 13.03
CA ASP A 34 -12.93 -5.09 13.21
C ASP A 34 -12.68 -4.50 11.82
N ARG A 35 -13.68 -3.78 11.30
CA ARG A 35 -13.68 -3.22 9.95
C ARG A 35 -12.54 -2.21 9.94
N PRO A 36 -11.47 -2.42 9.15
CA PRO A 36 -10.42 -1.43 9.03
C PRO A 36 -11.02 -0.10 8.59
N PRO A 37 -10.52 1.03 9.09
CA PRO A 37 -11.09 2.33 8.78
C PRO A 37 -11.11 2.56 7.26
N ALA A 38 -12.20 3.19 6.81
CA ALA A 38 -12.35 3.64 5.43
C ALA A 38 -11.11 4.38 4.94
N ALA A 39 -10.80 4.21 3.66
CA ALA A 39 -9.57 4.65 3.04
C ALA A 39 -9.18 6.09 3.41
N ALA A 40 -8.05 6.25 4.08
CA ALA A 40 -7.55 7.56 4.50
C ALA A 40 -7.13 8.38 3.27
N THR A 41 -7.47 9.67 3.29
CA THR A 41 -7.01 10.63 2.27
C THR A 41 -5.62 11.11 2.68
N PRO A 42 -4.62 11.16 1.76
CA PRO A 42 -3.37 11.84 2.08
C PRO A 42 -3.63 13.32 2.44
N PRO A 43 -2.68 14.01 3.08
CA PRO A 43 -2.79 15.46 3.29
C PRO A 43 -3.19 16.16 2.00
N ALA A 44 -4.16 17.06 2.06
CA ALA A 44 -4.65 17.76 0.88
C ALA A 44 -3.47 18.46 0.20
N ALA A 45 -3.26 18.18 -1.10
CA ALA A 45 -2.43 19.04 -1.92
C ALA A 45 -2.87 20.48 -1.66
N THR A 46 -1.97 21.37 -1.29
CA THR A 46 -2.25 22.77 -0.88
C THR A 46 -2.88 23.63 -1.99
N THR A 47 -3.32 23.03 -3.09
CA THR A 47 -4.10 23.65 -4.17
C THR A 47 -5.39 22.84 -4.33
N PRO A 48 -6.57 23.46 -4.51
CA PRO A 48 -7.83 22.73 -4.70
C PRO A 48 -7.71 21.79 -5.90
N SER A 49 -7.44 20.50 -5.63
CA SER A 49 -7.52 19.46 -6.63
C SER A 49 -9.01 19.21 -6.84
N ALA A 50 -9.55 19.70 -7.95
CA ALA A 50 -10.94 19.45 -8.29
C ALA A 50 -11.14 17.95 -8.56
N GLY A 51 -11.55 17.22 -7.52
CA GLY A 51 -12.04 15.84 -7.55
C GLY A 51 -11.06 14.77 -8.06
N PRO A 52 -11.50 13.49 -8.05
CA PRO A 52 -10.78 12.40 -8.69
C PRO A 52 -10.62 12.69 -10.17
N ARG A 53 -9.38 12.84 -10.64
CA ARG A 53 -9.10 12.97 -12.08
C ARG A 53 -8.43 11.72 -12.58
N THR A 54 -9.12 11.03 -13.47
CA THR A 54 -8.54 9.95 -14.26
C THR A 54 -8.03 10.50 -15.58
N TYR A 55 -6.85 10.04 -15.99
CA TYR A 55 -6.25 10.37 -17.29
C TYR A 55 -6.44 9.12 -18.12
N GLY A 56 -7.38 9.19 -19.08
CA GLY A 56 -8.14 8.07 -19.63
C GLY A 56 -7.36 6.78 -19.94
N LYS A 57 -8.06 5.64 -19.90
CA LYS A 57 -7.56 4.24 -19.97
C LYS A 57 -6.26 3.89 -20.74
N GLY A 58 -5.86 4.64 -21.77
CA GLY A 58 -4.60 4.43 -22.50
C GLY A 58 -3.38 5.18 -21.96
N ALA A 59 -3.58 6.25 -21.17
CA ALA A 59 -2.50 7.14 -20.76
C ALA A 59 -1.55 6.47 -19.76
N THR A 60 -0.24 6.56 -20.01
CA THR A 60 0.79 6.13 -19.06
C THR A 60 0.86 7.08 -17.86
N ALA A 61 1.52 6.65 -16.78
CA ALA A 61 1.76 7.48 -15.62
C ALA A 61 2.53 8.76 -15.97
N GLU A 62 3.47 8.67 -16.91
CA GLU A 62 4.23 9.83 -17.42
C GLU A 62 3.34 10.80 -18.19
N GLN A 63 2.45 10.30 -19.06
CA GLN A 63 1.51 11.14 -19.80
C GLN A 63 0.54 11.85 -18.86
N ALA A 64 0.03 11.13 -17.85
CA ALA A 64 -0.81 11.70 -16.80
C ALA A 64 -0.07 12.78 -15.99
N LEU A 65 1.19 12.51 -15.62
CA LEU A 65 2.03 13.47 -14.90
C LEU A 65 2.26 14.74 -15.73
N LYS A 66 2.58 14.61 -17.02
CA LYS A 66 2.75 15.76 -17.92
C LYS A 66 1.48 16.58 -18.04
N ALA A 67 0.32 15.93 -18.19
CA ALA A 67 -0.97 16.60 -18.24
C ALA A 67 -1.28 17.33 -16.92
N GLU A 68 -0.98 16.72 -15.78
CA GLU A 68 -1.23 17.32 -14.47
C GLU A 68 -0.29 18.50 -14.18
N ILE A 69 0.98 18.41 -14.56
CA ILE A 69 1.93 19.55 -14.49
C ILE A 69 1.42 20.71 -15.34
N ALA A 70 1.01 20.45 -16.59
CA ALA A 70 0.49 21.49 -17.49
C ALA A 70 -0.77 22.16 -16.91
N ARG A 71 -1.65 21.38 -16.27
CA ARG A 71 -2.87 21.87 -15.64
C ARG A 71 -2.60 22.73 -14.40
N ARG A 72 -1.60 22.38 -13.60
CA ARG A 72 -1.22 23.12 -12.37
C ARG A 72 -0.51 24.45 -12.67
N GLY A 73 0.00 24.63 -13.89
CA GLY A 73 0.60 25.88 -14.34
C GLY A 73 2.06 26.05 -13.93
N PRO A 74 2.61 27.27 -14.06
CA PRO A 74 4.02 27.54 -13.82
C PRO A 74 4.47 27.12 -12.41
N GLY A 75 5.64 26.46 -12.32
CA GLY A 75 6.22 26.00 -11.04
C GLY A 75 5.77 24.60 -10.59
N ALA A 76 4.74 24.01 -11.20
CA ALA A 76 4.23 22.70 -10.80
C ALA A 76 5.25 21.56 -10.92
N ALA A 77 6.15 21.61 -11.90
CA ALA A 77 7.20 20.60 -12.09
C ALA A 77 8.24 20.57 -10.96
N ALA A 78 8.33 21.63 -10.15
CA ALA A 78 9.23 21.70 -9.00
C ALA A 78 8.56 21.25 -7.69
N ALA A 79 7.24 21.04 -7.70
CA ALA A 79 6.50 20.52 -6.56
C ALA A 79 6.43 18.98 -6.64
N PRO A 80 6.56 18.28 -5.50
CA PRO A 80 6.41 16.84 -5.50
C PRO A 80 5.01 16.43 -5.97
N LEU A 81 4.97 15.52 -6.93
CA LEU A 81 3.74 14.98 -7.48
C LEU A 81 4.02 13.59 -8.05
N VAL A 82 3.10 12.67 -7.73
CA VAL A 82 3.11 11.30 -8.23
C VAL A 82 1.84 11.00 -9.02
N CYS A 83 2.02 10.40 -10.18
CA CYS A 83 0.96 9.79 -10.99
C CYS A 83 1.30 8.32 -11.26
N TYR A 84 0.29 7.48 -11.29
CA TYR A 84 0.47 6.04 -11.34
C TYR A 84 -0.77 5.33 -11.89
N ARG A 85 -0.58 4.10 -12.35
CA ARG A 85 -1.65 3.18 -12.75
C ARG A 85 -1.28 1.74 -12.41
N ALA A 86 -2.28 0.91 -12.17
CA ALA A 86 -2.12 -0.53 -11.99
C ALA A 86 -2.52 -1.31 -13.26
N HIS A 87 -1.81 -2.39 -13.53
CA HIS A 87 -2.27 -3.48 -14.38
C HIS A 87 -3.00 -4.49 -13.50
N VAL A 88 -4.30 -4.68 -13.74
CA VAL A 88 -5.13 -5.62 -12.97
C VAL A 88 -5.35 -6.87 -13.80
N ALA A 89 -5.15 -8.03 -13.19
CA ALA A 89 -5.37 -9.34 -13.78
C ALA A 89 -6.73 -9.37 -14.50
N THR A 90 -6.75 -9.87 -15.75
CA THR A 90 -7.92 -9.94 -16.66
C THR A 90 -8.53 -8.60 -17.11
N LYS A 91 -8.20 -7.47 -16.48
CA LYS A 91 -8.71 -6.13 -16.83
C LYS A 91 -7.71 -5.26 -17.59
N GLY A 92 -6.42 -5.59 -17.49
CA GLY A 92 -5.35 -4.83 -18.12
C GLY A 92 -4.97 -3.58 -17.34
N TRP A 93 -4.27 -2.67 -18.02
CA TRP A 93 -3.96 -1.34 -17.49
C TRP A 93 -5.23 -0.55 -17.17
N GLN A 94 -5.33 -0.09 -15.93
CA GLN A 94 -6.37 0.83 -15.47
C GLN A 94 -6.00 2.27 -15.84
N GLU A 95 -6.94 3.19 -15.68
CA GLU A 95 -6.68 4.61 -15.89
C GLU A 95 -5.58 5.10 -14.95
N SER A 96 -4.79 6.05 -15.46
CA SER A 96 -3.80 6.73 -14.62
C SER A 96 -4.51 7.69 -13.68
N VAL A 97 -4.01 7.72 -12.46
CA VAL A 97 -4.48 8.58 -11.37
C VAL A 97 -3.28 9.30 -10.78
N CYS A 98 -3.54 10.37 -10.04
CA CYS A 98 -2.49 11.12 -9.36
C CYS A 98 -2.91 11.42 -7.93
N HIS A 99 -1.91 11.54 -7.05
CA HIS A 99 -2.07 12.09 -5.70
C HIS A 99 -3.21 11.48 -4.85
N GLY A 100 -3.01 10.24 -4.37
CA GLY A 100 -3.89 9.61 -3.38
C GLY A 100 -5.13 8.94 -3.94
N GLU A 101 -5.46 9.18 -5.20
CA GLU A 101 -6.57 8.53 -5.88
C GLU A 101 -6.31 7.02 -6.07
N PRO A 102 -7.29 6.14 -5.86
CA PRO A 102 -7.06 4.71 -5.97
C PRO A 102 -6.93 4.25 -7.42
N THR A 103 -6.01 3.33 -7.69
CA THR A 103 -5.99 2.52 -8.93
C THR A 103 -6.01 1.03 -8.56
N GLY A 104 -6.63 0.22 -9.41
CA GLY A 104 -6.91 -1.20 -9.14
C GLY A 104 -8.40 -1.46 -8.94
N THR A 105 -8.73 -2.51 -8.19
CA THR A 105 -10.10 -2.86 -7.81
C THR A 105 -10.21 -3.13 -6.32
N ILE A 106 -11.31 -2.70 -5.70
CA ILE A 106 -11.54 -2.86 -4.27
C ILE A 106 -12.54 -4.00 -4.05
N GLY A 107 -12.15 -5.04 -3.31
CA GLY A 107 -13.03 -6.15 -2.94
C GLY A 107 -13.55 -6.98 -4.12
N ARG A 108 -12.84 -6.96 -5.26
CA ARG A 108 -13.26 -7.69 -6.48
C ARG A 108 -12.51 -9.00 -6.67
N GLY A 109 -11.54 -9.31 -5.82
CA GLY A 109 -10.77 -10.54 -5.96
C GLY A 109 -9.72 -10.51 -7.06
N LEU A 110 -9.48 -9.34 -7.68
CA LEU A 110 -8.57 -9.21 -8.83
C LEU A 110 -7.23 -8.64 -8.38
N ALA A 111 -6.15 -9.33 -8.76
CA ALA A 111 -4.80 -8.94 -8.41
C ALA A 111 -4.29 -7.77 -9.25
N ILE A 112 -3.57 -6.86 -8.61
CA ILE A 112 -2.57 -6.05 -9.31
C ILE A 112 -1.40 -6.96 -9.67
N GLU A 113 -1.02 -6.96 -10.93
CA GLU A 113 0.16 -7.68 -11.42
C GLU A 113 1.34 -6.73 -11.65
N ALA A 114 1.04 -5.48 -12.03
CA ALA A 114 2.06 -4.45 -12.25
C ALA A 114 1.61 -3.04 -11.91
N VAL A 115 2.60 -2.16 -11.71
CA VAL A 115 2.42 -0.74 -11.45
C VAL A 115 3.34 0.05 -12.36
N ASN A 116 2.78 1.07 -13.01
CA ASN A 116 3.54 2.10 -13.71
C ASN A 116 3.42 3.40 -12.91
N VAL A 117 4.55 4.02 -12.56
CA VAL A 117 4.60 5.20 -11.67
C VAL A 117 5.57 6.24 -12.21
N ALA A 118 5.17 7.50 -12.14
CA ALA A 118 5.95 8.66 -12.52
C ALA A 118 5.92 9.68 -11.37
N VAL A 119 7.08 10.25 -11.02
CA VAL A 119 7.21 11.24 -9.95
C VAL A 119 8.01 12.43 -10.47
N THR A 120 7.61 13.65 -10.11
CA THR A 120 8.33 14.89 -10.38
C THR A 120 8.64 15.64 -9.08
N GLY A 121 9.50 16.67 -9.13
CA GLY A 121 9.84 17.50 -7.98
C GLY A 121 10.76 16.85 -6.93
N VAL A 122 11.25 15.64 -7.17
CA VAL A 122 11.96 14.80 -6.17
C VAL A 122 13.38 14.37 -6.58
N GLY A 123 13.87 14.79 -7.75
CA GLY A 123 15.09 14.22 -8.33
C GLY A 123 14.86 12.75 -8.74
N ARG A 124 15.81 11.86 -8.44
CA ARG A 124 15.68 10.44 -8.74
C ARG A 124 14.74 9.72 -7.78
N PHE A 125 13.93 8.81 -8.34
CA PHE A 125 13.09 7.89 -7.59
C PHE A 125 13.23 6.46 -8.12
N CYS A 126 12.91 5.49 -7.27
CA CYS A 126 12.98 4.08 -7.60
C CYS A 126 11.74 3.33 -7.06
N ALA A 127 11.38 2.24 -7.74
CA ALA A 127 10.33 1.34 -7.29
C ALA A 127 10.73 -0.12 -7.50
N LYS A 128 10.10 -1.02 -6.75
CA LYS A 128 10.13 -2.48 -6.96
C LYS A 128 8.87 -3.14 -6.43
N ALA A 129 8.64 -4.37 -6.87
CA ALA A 129 7.52 -5.19 -6.48
C ALA A 129 8.01 -6.50 -5.88
N HIS A 130 7.35 -6.97 -4.81
CA HIS A 130 7.44 -8.36 -4.38
C HIS A 130 6.36 -9.13 -5.14
N ILE A 131 6.78 -10.09 -5.96
CA ILE A 131 5.88 -10.89 -6.79
C ILE A 131 5.78 -12.29 -6.22
N ARG A 132 4.57 -12.82 -6.20
CA ARG A 132 4.34 -14.19 -5.76
C ARG A 132 5.24 -15.19 -6.49
N ASP A 133 5.89 -16.03 -5.70
CA ASP A 133 6.85 -17.07 -6.11
C ASP A 133 8.14 -16.56 -6.77
N LEU A 134 8.39 -15.24 -6.84
CA LEU A 134 9.59 -14.64 -7.45
C LEU A 134 10.37 -13.70 -6.52
N ASP A 135 9.86 -13.45 -5.31
CA ASP A 135 10.41 -12.49 -4.34
C ASP A 135 10.42 -11.04 -4.89
N TRP A 136 11.21 -10.17 -4.28
CA TRP A 136 11.45 -8.81 -4.74
C TRP A 136 12.17 -8.80 -6.08
N GLN A 137 11.55 -8.14 -7.06
CA GLN A 137 12.24 -7.75 -8.29
C GLN A 137 13.39 -6.78 -8.01
N GLU A 138 14.34 -6.75 -8.95
CA GLU A 138 15.34 -5.69 -9.00
C GLU A 138 14.70 -4.31 -9.03
N LYS A 139 15.35 -3.37 -8.34
CA LYS A 139 14.91 -1.99 -8.22
C LYS A 139 15.05 -1.27 -9.55
N ARG A 140 13.96 -0.65 -10.02
CA ARG A 140 13.95 0.17 -11.24
C ARG A 140 13.86 1.65 -10.87
N CYS A 141 14.63 2.49 -11.54
CA CYS A 141 14.78 3.90 -11.19
C CYS A 141 14.57 4.82 -12.39
N SER A 142 14.11 6.04 -12.12
CA SER A 142 14.06 7.16 -13.06
C SER A 142 14.67 8.39 -12.39
N ASN A 143 15.35 9.23 -13.17
CA ASN A 143 15.99 10.46 -12.69
C ASN A 143 15.00 11.65 -12.61
N GLY A 144 13.77 11.41 -12.15
CA GLY A 144 12.71 12.43 -12.06
C GLY A 144 12.08 12.82 -13.40
N GLN A 145 12.43 12.09 -14.45
CA GLN A 145 11.96 12.27 -15.82
C GLN A 145 11.47 10.91 -16.31
N GLY A 146 10.20 10.85 -16.69
CA GLY A 146 9.56 9.63 -17.17
C GLY A 146 8.89 8.79 -16.10
N SER A 147 8.70 7.51 -16.39
CA SER A 147 8.06 6.56 -15.49
C SER A 147 8.87 5.27 -15.34
N VAL A 148 8.66 4.57 -14.23
CA VAL A 148 9.15 3.20 -14.03
C VAL A 148 7.97 2.23 -14.04
N TYR A 149 8.25 1.00 -14.47
CA TYR A 149 7.32 -0.12 -14.47
C TYR A 149 7.89 -1.23 -13.59
N VAL A 150 7.08 -1.77 -12.68
CA VAL A 150 7.44 -2.90 -11.82
C VAL A 150 6.27 -3.89 -11.76
N GLY A 151 6.57 -5.17 -11.58
CA GLY A 151 5.58 -6.24 -11.67
C GLY A 151 5.69 -7.08 -12.94
N THR A 152 4.58 -7.77 -13.26
CA THR A 152 4.38 -8.58 -14.46
C THR A 152 3.07 -8.21 -15.14
N GLU A 153 2.95 -8.39 -16.46
CA GLU A 153 1.70 -8.19 -17.19
C GLU A 153 1.21 -9.51 -17.76
N GLY A 154 -0.03 -9.91 -17.45
CA GLY A 154 -0.68 -11.06 -18.07
C GLY A 154 -0.10 -12.42 -17.68
N GLN A 155 0.72 -12.47 -16.63
CA GLN A 155 1.35 -13.71 -16.17
C GLN A 155 0.53 -14.42 -15.08
N ASN A 156 -0.61 -13.86 -14.65
CA ASN A 156 -1.40 -14.32 -13.52
C ASN A 156 -0.55 -14.46 -12.24
N ARG A 157 0.41 -13.53 -12.07
CA ARG A 157 1.32 -13.48 -10.91
C ARG A 157 1.02 -12.24 -10.10
N PRO A 158 0.36 -12.38 -8.93
CA PRO A 158 0.01 -11.23 -8.12
C PRO A 158 1.23 -10.54 -7.52
N MET A 159 1.18 -9.22 -7.51
CA MET A 159 2.01 -8.40 -6.63
C MET A 159 1.49 -8.53 -5.20
N GLU A 160 2.39 -8.75 -4.25
CA GLU A 160 2.04 -8.87 -2.82
C GLU A 160 2.47 -7.64 -2.01
N ALA A 161 3.56 -6.99 -2.44
CA ALA A 161 4.02 -5.73 -1.88
C ALA A 161 4.62 -4.81 -2.95
N PHE A 162 4.53 -3.51 -2.72
CA PHE A 162 5.06 -2.45 -3.57
C PHE A 162 5.95 -1.53 -2.74
N TYR A 163 7.10 -1.18 -3.30
CA TYR A 163 8.09 -0.27 -2.69
C TYR A 163 8.30 0.95 -3.59
N LEU A 164 8.36 2.12 -2.98
CA LEU A 164 8.69 3.40 -3.62
C LEU A 164 9.70 4.16 -2.77
N GLU A 165 10.71 4.74 -3.40
CA GLU A 165 11.83 5.46 -2.77
C GLU A 165 12.21 6.71 -3.58
N LEU A 166 12.51 7.81 -2.90
CA LEU A 166 13.01 9.08 -3.44
C LEU A 166 14.52 9.21 -3.14
N THR A 167 15.37 8.63 -4.01
CA THR A 167 16.79 8.48 -3.68
C THR A 167 17.57 9.78 -3.59
N ASP A 168 17.09 10.88 -4.20
CA ASP A 168 17.77 12.19 -4.17
C ASP A 168 17.04 13.21 -3.28
N ASN A 169 15.91 12.83 -2.65
CA ASN A 169 15.14 13.72 -1.80
C ASN A 169 14.66 12.99 -0.54
N TRP A 170 15.44 13.13 0.53
CA TRP A 170 15.20 12.41 1.77
C TRP A 170 14.33 13.16 2.76
N ALA A 171 13.96 14.41 2.44
CA ALA A 171 13.12 15.25 3.28
C ALA A 171 11.64 15.13 2.90
N ASP A 172 11.35 14.96 1.61
CA ASP A 172 9.98 14.79 1.14
C ASP A 172 9.38 13.48 1.67
N THR A 173 8.10 13.55 1.97
CA THR A 173 7.32 12.44 2.52
C THR A 173 6.68 11.64 1.40
N VAL A 174 6.85 10.32 1.47
CA VAL A 174 6.12 9.37 0.65
C VAL A 174 4.99 8.79 1.48
N TRP A 175 3.78 8.84 0.94
CA TRP A 175 2.56 8.31 1.54
C TRP A 175 1.97 7.24 0.64
N GLY A 176 1.47 6.16 1.21
CA GLY A 176 0.77 5.14 0.44
C GLY A 176 -0.09 4.21 1.27
N GLN A 177 -1.01 3.57 0.58
CA GLN A 177 -1.95 2.61 1.17
C GLN A 177 -2.25 1.50 0.15
N ALA A 178 -2.46 0.29 0.65
CA ALA A 178 -2.83 -0.86 -0.16
C ALA A 178 -4.13 -1.49 0.35
N HIS A 179 -5.03 -1.83 -0.57
CA HIS A 179 -6.11 -2.78 -0.33
C HIS A 179 -5.60 -4.18 -0.67
N VAL A 180 -5.58 -5.08 0.31
CA VAL A 180 -4.92 -6.39 0.20
C VAL A 180 -5.96 -7.49 0.32
N GLN A 181 -5.85 -8.57 -0.45
CA GLN A 181 -6.78 -9.69 -0.38
C GLN A 181 -7.07 -10.14 1.06
N ASP A 182 -8.35 -10.35 1.37
CA ASP A 182 -8.89 -10.75 2.68
C ASP A 182 -8.62 -9.72 3.79
N TYR A 183 -8.06 -8.57 3.43
CA TYR A 183 -7.98 -7.36 4.22
C TYR A 183 -8.74 -6.26 3.46
N ASP A 184 -9.12 -5.20 4.17
CA ASP A 184 -9.56 -3.98 3.50
C ASP A 184 -8.30 -3.16 3.13
N TRP A 185 -8.44 -1.84 3.06
CA TRP A 185 -7.32 -0.93 3.12
C TRP A 185 -6.50 -1.15 4.40
N MET A 186 -5.25 -1.57 4.24
CA MET A 186 -4.29 -1.65 5.33
C MET A 186 -4.03 -0.25 5.92
N PRO A 187 -3.51 -0.14 7.15
CA PRO A 187 -3.08 1.13 7.69
C PRO A 187 -2.12 1.84 6.73
N VAL A 188 -2.24 3.16 6.66
CA VAL A 188 -1.36 4.01 5.86
C VAL A 188 0.11 3.74 6.20
N ARG A 189 0.97 3.91 5.19
CA ARG A 189 2.41 4.03 5.35
C ARG A 189 2.82 5.42 4.92
N GLU A 190 3.55 6.09 5.80
CA GLU A 190 4.04 7.44 5.59
C GLU A 190 5.41 7.52 6.22
N ALA A 191 6.40 7.95 5.45
CA ALA A 191 7.75 8.16 5.93
C ALA A 191 8.52 9.09 4.99
N PRO A 192 9.58 9.74 5.48
CA PRO A 192 10.53 10.42 4.61
C PRO A 192 11.12 9.43 3.61
N ASN A 193 11.31 9.89 2.37
CA ASN A 193 11.98 9.17 1.28
C ASN A 193 11.27 7.92 0.74
N ASN A 194 10.81 6.99 1.58
CA ASN A 194 10.38 5.68 1.07
C ASN A 194 9.26 5.03 1.89
N ILE A 195 8.50 4.16 1.23
CA ILE A 195 7.51 3.29 1.85
C ILE A 195 7.52 1.89 1.22
N THR A 196 7.04 0.91 2.00
CA THR A 196 6.57 -0.38 1.51
C THR A 196 5.10 -0.55 1.89
N ILE A 197 4.24 -0.81 0.91
CA ILE A 197 2.83 -1.16 1.13
C ILE A 197 2.56 -2.61 0.71
N GLY A 198 1.60 -3.26 1.35
CA GLY A 198 1.31 -4.69 1.14
C GLY A 198 2.02 -5.59 2.15
N MET A 199 2.12 -6.88 1.81
CA MET A 199 2.67 -7.92 2.67
C MET A 199 3.55 -8.86 1.85
N THR A 200 4.74 -9.19 2.35
CA THR A 200 5.61 -10.19 1.75
C THR A 200 5.42 -11.54 2.42
N GLY A 201 5.38 -12.64 1.65
CA GLY A 201 5.38 -14.00 2.19
C GLY A 201 4.05 -14.48 2.81
N ALA A 202 3.02 -13.63 2.83
CA ALA A 202 1.69 -13.98 3.34
C ALA A 202 0.78 -14.63 2.28
N GLY A 203 1.20 -14.70 1.02
CA GLY A 203 0.36 -15.23 -0.06
C GLY A 203 -0.83 -14.31 -0.41
N LYS A 204 -0.79 -13.03 -0.02
CA LYS A 204 -1.90 -12.08 -0.19
C LYS A 204 -1.59 -11.09 -1.31
N ARG A 205 -2.51 -10.96 -2.27
CA ARG A 205 -2.37 -10.06 -3.41
C ARG A 205 -2.75 -8.62 -3.05
N LEU A 206 -2.10 -7.65 -3.69
CA LEU A 206 -2.62 -6.30 -3.80
C LEU A 206 -3.82 -6.29 -4.74
N GLU A 207 -4.90 -5.61 -4.39
CA GLU A 207 -6.06 -5.39 -5.28
C GLU A 207 -6.19 -3.92 -5.71
N ALA A 208 -5.85 -2.98 -4.83
CA ALA A 208 -5.79 -1.55 -5.14
C ALA A 208 -4.66 -0.86 -4.35
N ILE A 209 -4.13 0.24 -4.90
CA ILE A 209 -3.14 1.09 -4.22
C ILE A 209 -3.48 2.56 -4.31
N ARG A 210 -2.97 3.34 -3.37
CA ARG A 210 -2.92 4.80 -3.38
C ARG A 210 -1.51 5.27 -3.05
N LEU A 211 -1.05 6.34 -3.70
CA LEU A 211 0.27 6.94 -3.51
C LEU A 211 0.18 8.46 -3.55
N ALA A 212 0.90 9.13 -2.65
CA ALA A 212 1.11 10.57 -2.68
C ALA A 212 2.55 10.89 -2.30
N VAL A 213 3.04 12.03 -2.78
CA VAL A 213 4.35 12.57 -2.40
C VAL A 213 4.17 14.06 -2.15
N TYR A 214 4.71 14.55 -1.05
CA TYR A 214 4.62 15.96 -0.65
C TYR A 214 5.85 16.35 0.19
N ARG A 215 6.00 17.65 0.39
CA ARG A 215 7.07 18.26 1.19
C ARG A 215 6.65 18.39 2.65
#